data_AF-A0A2A4TDM0-F1
#
_entry.id   AF-A0A2A4TDM0-F1
#
_cell.length_a   1.000
_cell.length_b   1.000
_cell.length_c   1.000
_cell.angle_alpha   90.00
_cell.angle_beta   90.00
_cell.angle_gamma   90.00
#
_symmetry.space_group_name_H-M   'P 1'
#
loop_
_entity.id
_entity.type
_entity.pdbx_description
1 polymer ?
#
loop_
_entity_poly.entity_id
_entity_poly.type
_entity_poly.pdbx_seq_one_letter_code
_entity_poly.pdbx_strand_id
1 'polypeptide(L)'
;MRHLNILFLDDEVETHFVFENSFEDHRTFCTVDAKQAFEIIQKEKIDCVVTDLDLRLSEHAKSFDLMVNGSHFAGQARAFLGKYTPIFLASGHFRAPEIASQLIQAGVINDFIPKPYGMTEIRKVVFDGVELLKERYLKDTANVCTIPRKQLDAVKARLANLTKIVDSEVDAISADLPV
;
A
#
# COMPACT_ATOMS: atom_id res chain seq x y z
N MET A 1 16.00 -7.51 -9.23
CA MET A 1 15.11 -6.84 -8.27
C MET A 1 13.67 -7.18 -8.62
N ARG A 2 12.73 -7.08 -7.67
CA ARG A 2 11.30 -7.28 -8.00
C ARG A 2 10.82 -6.10 -8.83
N HIS A 3 10.11 -6.39 -9.93
CA HIS A 3 9.44 -5.37 -10.71
C HIS A 3 8.32 -4.71 -9.89
N LEU A 4 8.23 -3.38 -9.95
CA LEU A 4 7.27 -2.57 -9.20
C LEU A 4 6.30 -1.90 -10.17
N ASN A 5 5.07 -1.70 -9.70
CA ASN A 5 4.08 -0.86 -10.34
C ASN A 5 4.00 0.47 -9.57
N ILE A 6 4.45 1.56 -10.18
CA ILE A 6 4.62 2.85 -9.51
C ILE A 6 3.72 3.87 -10.18
N LEU A 7 2.84 4.52 -9.41
CA LEU A 7 2.00 5.61 -9.88
C LEU A 7 2.64 6.95 -9.54
N PHE A 8 2.76 7.81 -10.54
CA PHE A 8 3.22 9.19 -10.40
C PHE A 8 2.14 10.16 -10.87
N LEU A 9 1.74 11.07 -9.98
CA LEU A 9 0.77 12.13 -10.25
C LEU A 9 1.46 13.50 -10.12
N ASP A 10 1.61 14.21 -11.23
CA ASP A 10 2.25 15.53 -11.27
C ASP A 10 1.66 16.27 -12.47
N ASP A 11 1.34 17.56 -12.36
CA ASP A 11 0.81 18.37 -13.46
C ASP A 11 1.91 18.84 -14.43
N GLU A 12 3.18 18.72 -14.04
CA GLU A 12 4.36 19.03 -14.86
C GLU A 12 4.79 17.82 -15.70
N VAL A 13 4.60 17.86 -17.03
CA VAL A 13 4.97 16.75 -17.92
C VAL A 13 6.49 16.50 -17.94
N GLU A 14 7.29 17.54 -17.72
CA GLU A 14 8.75 17.44 -17.67
C GLU A 14 9.23 16.55 -16.52
N THR A 15 8.53 16.54 -15.39
CA THR A 15 8.89 15.68 -14.25
C THR A 15 8.56 14.23 -14.53
N HIS A 16 7.55 13.94 -15.39
CA HIS A 16 7.21 12.58 -15.80
C HIS A 16 8.39 11.93 -16.50
N PHE A 17 9.08 12.65 -17.39
CA PHE A 17 10.25 12.11 -18.09
C PHE A 17 11.37 11.76 -17.12
N VAL A 18 11.66 12.61 -16.13
CA VAL A 18 12.66 12.31 -15.10
C VAL A 18 12.24 11.10 -14.28
N PHE A 19 10.97 11.02 -13.93
CA PHE A 19 10.41 9.91 -13.16
C PHE A 19 10.50 8.58 -13.90
N GLU A 20 10.01 8.52 -15.14
CA GLU A 20 10.03 7.31 -15.97
C GLU A 20 11.45 6.79 -16.16
N ASN A 21 12.41 7.67 -16.48
CA ASN A 21 13.81 7.27 -16.62
C ASN A 21 14.44 6.80 -15.30
N SER A 22 13.97 7.30 -14.16
CA SER A 22 14.46 6.84 -12.84
C SER A 22 14.07 5.38 -12.57
N PHE A 23 12.99 4.91 -13.19
CA PHE A 23 12.37 3.61 -12.98
C PHE A 23 12.17 2.84 -14.29
N GLU A 24 13.08 2.99 -15.26
CA GLU A 24 13.00 2.34 -16.58
C GLU A 24 12.87 0.81 -16.53
N ASP A 25 13.34 0.20 -15.44
CA ASP A 25 13.26 -1.24 -15.15
C ASP A 25 11.98 -1.65 -14.38
N HIS A 26 11.01 -0.74 -14.26
CA HIS A 26 9.74 -0.90 -13.57
C HIS A 26 8.56 -0.38 -14.42
N ARG A 27 7.33 -0.71 -14.02
CA ARG A 27 6.13 -0.19 -14.69
C ARG A 27 5.74 1.11 -14.01
N THR A 28 5.93 2.21 -14.71
CA THR A 28 5.48 3.53 -14.28
C THR A 28 4.12 3.85 -14.89
N PHE A 29 3.26 4.47 -14.10
CA PHE A 29 2.02 5.08 -14.55
C PHE A 29 2.11 6.56 -14.22
N CYS A 30 2.33 7.39 -15.23
CA CYS A 30 2.39 8.84 -15.06
C CYS A 30 1.07 9.45 -15.52
N THR A 31 0.55 10.41 -14.75
CA THR A 31 -0.68 11.12 -15.09
C THR A 31 -0.64 12.52 -14.52
N VAL A 32 -1.31 13.45 -15.19
CA VAL A 32 -1.54 14.83 -14.73
C VAL A 32 -2.92 14.99 -14.06
N ASP A 33 -3.77 13.95 -14.12
CA ASP A 33 -5.14 13.98 -13.64
C ASP A 33 -5.34 12.99 -12.49
N ALA A 34 -5.81 13.52 -11.34
CA ALA A 34 -6.13 12.74 -10.15
C ALA A 34 -7.25 11.72 -10.40
N LYS A 35 -8.22 12.02 -11.27
CA LYS A 35 -9.28 11.07 -11.64
C LYS A 35 -8.68 9.86 -12.35
N GLN A 36 -7.83 10.10 -13.34
CA GLN A 36 -7.11 9.03 -14.04
C GLN A 36 -6.21 8.25 -13.07
N ALA A 37 -5.56 8.93 -12.13
CA ALA A 37 -4.75 8.29 -11.09
C ALA A 37 -5.58 7.30 -10.25
N PHE A 38 -6.82 7.66 -9.86
CA PHE A 38 -7.71 6.72 -9.18
C PHE A 38 -8.18 5.57 -10.05
N GLU A 39 -8.48 5.81 -11.32
CA GLU A 39 -8.82 4.73 -12.25
C GLU A 39 -7.67 3.72 -12.38
N ILE A 40 -6.43 4.20 -12.39
CA ILE A 40 -5.23 3.37 -12.38
C ILE A 40 -5.15 2.57 -11.07
N ILE A 41 -5.30 3.21 -9.91
CA ILE A 41 -5.32 2.54 -8.59
C ILE A 41 -6.37 1.42 -8.52
N GLN A 42 -7.52 1.61 -9.16
CA GLN A 42 -8.61 0.62 -9.17
C GLN A 42 -8.34 -0.57 -10.11
N LYS A 43 -7.66 -0.34 -11.23
CA LYS A 43 -7.43 -1.35 -12.28
C LYS A 43 -6.13 -2.12 -12.09
N GLU A 44 -5.14 -1.49 -11.47
CA GLU A 44 -3.77 -1.97 -11.42
C GLU A 44 -3.33 -2.21 -9.97
N LYS A 45 -2.48 -3.22 -9.77
CA LYS A 45 -1.87 -3.45 -8.46
C LYS A 45 -0.72 -2.47 -8.26
N ILE A 46 -0.97 -1.35 -7.60
CA ILE A 46 0.05 -0.33 -7.32
C ILE A 46 0.89 -0.72 -6.10
N ASP A 47 2.21 -0.77 -6.28
CA ASP A 47 3.18 -1.04 -5.20
C ASP A 47 3.69 0.26 -4.56
N CYS A 48 3.56 1.42 -5.22
CA CYS A 48 3.99 2.72 -4.71
C CYS A 48 3.26 3.87 -5.40
N VAL A 49 2.96 4.93 -4.65
CA VAL A 49 2.41 6.19 -5.17
C VAL A 49 3.35 7.34 -4.85
N VAL A 50 3.60 8.20 -5.83
CA VAL A 50 4.28 9.48 -5.66
C VAL A 50 3.35 10.56 -6.24
N THR A 51 3.05 11.60 -5.48
CA THR A 51 2.18 12.70 -5.94
C THR A 51 2.84 14.04 -5.69
N ASP A 52 2.72 14.96 -6.64
CA ASP A 52 3.04 16.35 -6.40
C ASP A 52 2.03 16.97 -5.43
N LEU A 53 2.46 17.91 -4.58
CA LEU A 53 1.60 18.61 -3.64
C LEU A 53 0.67 19.61 -4.34
N ASP A 54 1.20 20.38 -5.28
CA ASP A 54 0.58 21.54 -5.90
C ASP A 54 0.11 21.20 -7.32
N LEU A 55 -0.81 20.24 -7.42
CA LEU A 55 -1.45 19.90 -8.69
C LEU A 55 -2.29 21.08 -9.17
N ARG A 56 -1.81 21.83 -10.17
CA ARG A 56 -2.60 22.89 -10.80
C ARG A 56 -3.66 22.24 -11.66
N LEU A 57 -4.90 22.33 -11.18
CA LEU A 57 -6.06 21.87 -11.93
C LEU A 57 -6.10 22.59 -13.29
N SER A 58 -6.11 21.79 -14.36
CA SER A 58 -6.45 22.30 -15.70
C SER A 58 -7.82 22.98 -15.66
N GLU A 59 -8.06 23.95 -16.54
CA GLU A 59 -9.28 24.77 -16.52
C GLU A 59 -10.58 23.96 -16.59
N HIS A 60 -10.52 22.71 -17.03
CA HIS A 60 -11.64 21.77 -17.11
C HIS A 60 -12.06 21.17 -15.75
N ALA A 61 -11.19 21.18 -14.75
CA ALA A 61 -11.49 20.70 -13.40
C ALA A 61 -12.18 21.75 -12.51
N LYS A 62 -12.38 22.99 -12.99
CA LYS A 62 -13.21 24.02 -12.34
C LYS A 62 -14.70 23.62 -12.24
N SER A 63 -15.10 22.52 -12.90
CA SER A 63 -16.47 22.02 -12.98
C SER A 63 -16.82 20.96 -11.93
N PHE A 64 -15.83 20.46 -11.18
CA PHE A 64 -16.03 19.52 -10.08
C PHE A 64 -15.59 20.18 -8.77
N ASP A 65 -16.50 20.20 -7.79
CA ASP A 65 -16.40 20.84 -6.46
C ASP A 65 -15.34 20.20 -5.52
N LEU A 66 -14.31 19.58 -6.08
CA LEU A 66 -13.20 18.97 -5.36
C LEU A 66 -11.90 19.58 -5.90
N MET A 67 -11.43 20.63 -5.24
CA MET A 67 -10.03 21.04 -5.37
C MET A 67 -9.16 19.91 -4.82
N VAL A 68 -8.78 18.96 -5.67
CA VAL A 68 -7.88 17.87 -5.29
C VAL A 68 -6.45 18.39 -5.40
N ASN A 69 -5.91 18.91 -4.30
CA ASN A 69 -4.47 19.06 -4.14
C ASN A 69 -3.83 17.69 -3.85
N GLY A 70 -2.51 17.60 -3.97
CA GLY A 70 -1.77 16.34 -3.77
C GLY A 70 -1.98 15.71 -2.40
N SER A 71 -2.18 16.54 -1.36
CA SER A 71 -2.44 16.05 0.00
C SER A 71 -3.81 15.38 0.13
N HIS A 72 -4.84 15.94 -0.52
CA HIS A 72 -6.17 15.32 -0.59
C HIS A 72 -6.14 14.00 -1.37
N PHE A 73 -5.46 13.98 -2.52
CA PHE A 73 -5.24 12.76 -3.28
C PHE A 73 -4.53 11.69 -2.45
N ALA A 74 -3.45 12.04 -1.75
CA ALA A 74 -2.71 11.12 -0.88
C ALA A 74 -3.59 10.52 0.22
N GLY A 75 -4.47 11.32 0.84
CA GLY A 75 -5.43 10.85 1.84
C GLY A 75 -6.40 9.79 1.30
N GLN A 76 -6.98 10.07 0.13
CA GLN A 76 -7.88 9.13 -0.55
C GLN A 76 -7.15 7.87 -1.03
N ALA A 77 -5.94 8.02 -1.60
CA ALA A 77 -5.10 6.90 -2.01
C ALA A 77 -4.71 6.02 -0.80
N ARG A 78 -4.40 6.61 0.35
CA ARG A 78 -4.12 5.89 1.60
C ARG A 78 -5.31 5.04 2.05
N ALA A 79 -6.52 5.62 2.02
CA ALA A 79 -7.74 4.92 2.39
C ALA A 79 -8.01 3.70 1.48
N PHE A 80 -7.69 3.83 0.18
CA PHE A 80 -7.90 2.76 -0.79
C PHE A 80 -6.80 1.68 -0.76
N LEU A 81 -5.53 2.09 -0.76
CA LEU A 81 -4.37 1.18 -0.89
C LEU A 81 -3.93 0.57 0.45
N GLY A 82 -4.42 1.09 1.57
CA GLY A 82 -4.08 0.63 2.91
C GLY A 82 -2.72 1.10 3.41
N LYS A 83 -2.37 0.71 4.64
CA LYS A 83 -1.20 1.24 5.37
C LYS A 83 0.17 0.72 4.91
N TYR A 84 0.21 -0.33 4.08
CA TYR A 84 1.46 -0.97 3.64
C TYR A 84 1.88 -0.62 2.21
N THR A 85 1.11 0.21 1.52
CA THR A 85 1.50 0.75 0.22
C THR A 85 2.16 2.11 0.44
N PRO A 86 3.44 2.30 0.06
CA PRO A 86 4.10 3.59 0.22
C PRO A 86 3.44 4.68 -0.61
N ILE A 87 3.26 5.84 0.02
CA ILE A 87 2.76 7.05 -0.63
C ILE A 87 3.74 8.17 -0.28
N PHE A 88 4.29 8.83 -1.29
CA PHE A 88 5.23 9.92 -1.13
C PHE A 88 4.64 11.21 -1.68
N LEU A 89 4.99 12.32 -1.03
CA LEU A 89 4.68 13.65 -1.52
C LEU A 89 5.95 14.25 -2.12
N ALA A 90 5.91 14.67 -3.37
CA ALA A 90 6.98 15.42 -4.02
C ALA A 90 6.58 16.90 -4.12
N SER A 91 7.47 17.85 -3.84
CA SER A 91 7.16 19.27 -4.08
C SER A 91 8.38 20.16 -3.98
N GLY A 92 8.37 21.27 -4.73
CA GLY A 92 9.30 22.39 -4.58
C GLY A 92 8.71 23.57 -3.78
N HIS A 93 7.47 23.45 -3.31
CA HIS A 93 6.77 24.54 -2.64
C HIS A 93 7.36 24.82 -1.25
N PHE A 94 7.52 26.09 -0.89
CA PHE A 94 8.19 26.50 0.35
C PHE A 94 7.50 25.99 1.63
N ARG A 95 6.18 25.79 1.59
CA ARG A 95 5.39 25.21 2.71
C ARG A 95 5.25 23.68 2.66
N ALA A 96 5.79 23.04 1.64
CA ALA A 96 5.66 21.60 1.48
C ALA A 96 6.24 20.82 2.66
N PRO A 97 7.38 21.20 3.28
CA PRO A 97 7.91 20.49 4.43
C PRO A 97 6.96 20.46 5.63
N GLU A 98 6.30 21.57 5.97
CA GLU A 98 5.36 21.61 7.10
C GLU A 98 4.11 20.76 6.81
N ILE A 99 3.57 20.85 5.60
CA ILE A 99 2.40 20.06 5.18
C ILE A 99 2.76 18.56 5.19
N ALA A 100 3.91 18.20 4.63
CA ALA A 100 4.38 16.83 4.61
C ALA A 100 4.58 16.26 6.02
N SER A 101 5.15 17.04 6.93
CA SER A 101 5.31 16.63 8.33
C SER A 101 3.97 16.29 8.98
N GLN A 102 2.92 17.07 8.73
CA GLN A 102 1.57 16.79 9.25
C GLN A 102 0.99 15.50 8.66
N LEU A 103 1.15 15.28 7.35
CA LEU A 103 0.67 14.08 6.67
C LEU A 103 1.43 12.82 7.09
N ILE A 104 2.73 12.92 7.36
CA ILE A 104 3.55 11.82 7.90
C ILE A 104 3.07 11.46 9.31
N GLN A 105 2.86 12.45 10.18
CA GLN A 105 2.34 12.24 11.54
C GLN A 105 0.95 11.59 11.52
N ALA A 106 0.11 11.95 10.55
CA ALA A 106 -1.20 11.35 10.34
C ALA A 106 -1.15 9.96 9.66
N GLY A 107 0.02 9.49 9.23
CA GLY A 107 0.19 8.22 8.52
C GLY A 107 -0.40 8.22 7.09
N VAL A 108 -0.67 9.41 6.53
CA VAL A 108 -1.19 9.56 5.16
C VAL A 108 -0.09 9.27 4.16
N ILE A 109 1.06 9.92 4.30
CA ILE A 109 2.26 9.69 3.48
C ILE A 109 3.37 9.05 4.31
N ASN A 110 4.34 8.46 3.63
CA ASN A 110 5.48 7.79 4.23
C ASN A 110 6.70 8.71 4.31
N ASP A 111 6.90 9.54 3.29
CA ASP A 111 8.01 10.49 3.25
C ASP A 111 7.73 11.64 2.28
N PHE A 112 8.60 12.64 2.34
CA PHE A 112 8.61 13.82 1.49
C PHE A 112 9.83 13.81 0.56
N ILE A 113 9.63 14.20 -0.70
CA ILE A 113 10.67 14.30 -1.73
C ILE A 113 10.78 15.77 -2.17
N PRO A 114 11.81 16.51 -1.74
CA PRO A 114 11.97 17.90 -2.16
C PRO A 114 12.34 17.98 -3.65
N LYS A 115 11.66 18.85 -4.42
CA LYS A 115 12.09 19.26 -5.77
C LYS A 115 13.13 20.40 -5.64
N PRO A 116 14.15 20.46 -6.52
CA PRO A 116 14.47 19.50 -7.57
C PRO A 116 15.11 18.23 -7.01
N TYR A 117 14.79 17.08 -7.61
CA TYR A 117 15.40 15.79 -7.29
C TYR A 117 16.10 15.21 -8.53
N GLY A 118 17.18 14.45 -8.30
CA GLY A 118 17.84 13.67 -9.34
C GLY A 118 17.23 12.28 -9.51
N MET A 119 17.55 11.61 -10.62
CA MET A 119 17.06 10.25 -10.89
C MET A 119 17.44 9.25 -9.79
N THR A 120 18.68 9.32 -9.30
CA THR A 120 19.16 8.42 -8.23
C THR A 120 18.49 8.70 -6.89
N GLU A 121 18.16 9.95 -6.61
CA GLU A 121 17.59 10.38 -5.34
C GLU A 121 16.16 9.88 -5.18
N ILE A 122 15.29 10.17 -6.16
CA ILE A 122 13.90 9.70 -6.14
C ILE A 122 13.83 8.17 -6.14
N ARG A 123 14.70 7.52 -6.93
CA ARG A 123 14.81 6.06 -6.99
C ARG A 123 15.14 5.49 -5.61
N LYS A 124 16.12 6.06 -4.92
CA LYS A 124 16.52 5.63 -3.57
C LYS A 124 15.37 5.77 -2.57
N VAL A 125 14.73 6.94 -2.51
CA VAL A 125 13.63 7.19 -1.54
C VAL A 125 12.48 6.21 -1.73
N VAL A 126 12.07 5.98 -2.99
CA VAL A 126 11.00 5.04 -3.31
C VAL A 126 11.35 3.62 -2.89
N PHE A 127 12.55 3.13 -3.24
CA PHE A 127 12.95 1.76 -2.87
C PHE A 127 13.09 1.56 -1.37
N ASP A 128 13.72 2.52 -0.68
CA ASP A 128 13.89 2.46 0.77
C ASP A 128 12.53 2.39 1.48
N GLY A 129 11.55 3.19 1.03
CA GLY A 129 10.21 3.17 1.62
C GLY A 129 9.39 1.92 1.30
N VAL A 130 9.53 1.36 0.09
CA VAL A 130 8.90 0.07 -0.28
C VAL A 130 9.44 -1.07 0.59
N GLU A 131 10.76 -1.19 0.73
CA GLU A 131 11.35 -2.26 1.55
C GLU A 131 11.04 -2.07 3.04
N LEU A 132 11.07 -0.84 3.56
CA LEU A 132 10.70 -0.55 4.95
C LEU A 132 9.25 -0.99 5.28
N LEU A 133 8.29 -0.69 4.40
CA LEU A 133 6.90 -1.08 4.64
C LEU A 133 6.67 -2.58 4.49
N LYS A 134 7.40 -3.24 3.59
CA LYS A 134 7.39 -4.69 3.44
C LYS A 134 7.94 -5.38 4.68
N GLU A 135 9.03 -4.89 5.26
CA GLU A 135 9.54 -5.41 6.54
C GLU A 135 8.51 -5.25 7.66
N ARG A 136 7.83 -4.10 7.73
CA ARG A 136 6.75 -3.87 8.71
C ARG A 136 5.58 -4.83 8.50
N TYR A 137 5.16 -5.04 7.26
CA TYR A 137 4.11 -6.00 6.93
C TYR A 137 4.49 -7.43 7.39
N LEU A 138 5.71 -7.86 7.11
CA LEU A 138 6.20 -9.19 7.52
C LEU A 138 6.27 -9.33 9.04
N LYS A 139 6.70 -8.28 9.76
CA LYS A 139 6.70 -8.27 11.23
C LYS A 139 5.30 -8.33 11.81
N ASP A 140 4.39 -7.51 11.29
CA ASP A 140 3.00 -7.47 11.77
C ASP A 140 2.28 -8.80 11.52
N THR A 141 2.48 -9.42 10.35
CA THR A 141 1.89 -10.73 10.02
C THR A 141 2.51 -11.88 10.81
N ALA A 142 3.82 -11.84 11.07
CA ALA A 142 4.48 -12.82 11.94
C ALA A 142 3.93 -12.79 13.38
N ASN A 143 3.62 -11.58 13.89
CA ASN A 143 3.04 -11.40 15.22
C ASN A 143 1.56 -11.82 15.30
N VAL A 144 0.81 -11.80 14.19
CA VAL A 144 -0.59 -12.25 14.15
C VAL A 144 -0.68 -13.79 14.09
N CYS A 145 0.31 -14.48 13.52
CA CYS A 145 0.32 -15.94 13.37
C CYS A 145 0.86 -16.73 14.57
N THR A 146 1.18 -16.08 15.69
CA THR A 146 1.45 -16.80 16.94
C THR A 146 0.15 -17.13 17.66
N ILE A 147 -0.51 -18.23 17.27
CA ILE A 147 -1.37 -18.94 18.23
C ILE A 147 -0.45 -19.32 19.39
N PRO A 148 -0.68 -18.83 20.62
CA PRO A 148 0.12 -19.22 21.76
C PRO A 148 0.20 -20.75 21.83
N ARG A 149 1.40 -21.32 22.00
CA ARG A 149 1.60 -22.78 21.96
C ARG A 149 0.61 -23.53 22.86
N LYS A 150 0.27 -22.94 24.01
CA LYS A 150 -0.79 -23.41 24.93
C LYS A 150 -2.20 -23.50 24.30
N GLN A 151 -2.59 -22.52 23.47
CA GLN A 151 -3.86 -22.55 22.74
C GLN A 151 -3.83 -23.58 21.61
N LEU A 152 -2.69 -23.74 20.93
CA LEU A 152 -2.53 -24.79 19.91
C LEU A 152 -2.61 -26.19 20.52
N ASP A 153 -1.95 -26.40 21.65
CA ASP A 153 -1.99 -27.67 22.39
C ASP A 153 -3.39 -27.97 22.93
N ALA A 154 -4.11 -26.94 23.40
CA ALA A 154 -5.50 -27.07 23.83
C ALA A 154 -6.45 -27.44 22.67
N VAL A 155 -6.27 -26.83 21.49
CA VAL A 155 -7.05 -27.17 20.29
C VAL A 155 -6.74 -28.61 19.83
N LYS A 156 -5.46 -29.01 19.81
CA LYS A 156 -5.05 -30.39 19.48
C LYS A 156 -5.63 -31.42 20.45
N ALA A 157 -5.60 -31.15 21.74
CA ALA A 157 -6.19 -32.02 22.76
C ALA A 157 -7.71 -32.15 22.58
N ARG A 158 -8.39 -31.05 22.26
CA ARG A 158 -9.84 -31.05 21.96
C ARG A 158 -10.16 -31.89 20.72
N LEU A 159 -9.38 -31.76 19.67
CA LEU A 159 -9.52 -32.54 18.44
C LEU A 159 -9.31 -34.03 18.70
N ALA A 160 -8.26 -34.41 19.44
CA ALA A 160 -7.99 -35.81 19.77
C ALA A 160 -9.12 -36.45 20.61
N ASN A 161 -9.73 -35.70 21.52
CA ASN A 161 -10.89 -36.18 22.27
C ASN A 161 -12.13 -36.35 21.38
N LEU A 162 -12.38 -35.42 20.46
CA LEU A 162 -13.49 -35.54 19.50
C LEU A 162 -13.31 -36.76 18.60
N THR A 163 -12.10 -37.03 18.11
CA THR A 163 -11.83 -38.22 17.30
C THR A 163 -12.12 -39.50 18.07
N LYS A 164 -11.69 -39.61 19.34
CA LYS A 164 -12.01 -40.77 20.18
C LYS A 164 -13.51 -40.98 20.40
N ILE A 165 -14.27 -39.90 20.57
CA ILE A 165 -15.73 -39.97 20.73
C ILE A 165 -16.36 -40.52 19.45
N VAL A 166 -15.98 -39.97 18.29
CA VAL A 166 -16.48 -40.42 16.99
C VAL A 166 -16.13 -41.89 16.74
N ASP A 167 -14.89 -42.30 17.00
CA ASP A 167 -14.46 -43.69 16.82
C ASP A 167 -15.28 -44.64 17.72
N SER A 168 -15.53 -44.25 18.98
CA SER A 168 -16.34 -45.06 19.91
C SER A 168 -17.82 -45.17 19.52
N GLU A 169 -18.40 -44.13 18.91
CA GLU A 169 -19.77 -44.18 18.40
C GLU A 169 -19.87 -45.03 17.12
N VAL A 170 -18.86 -44.97 16.25
CA VAL A 170 -18.79 -45.81 15.04
C VAL A 170 -18.64 -47.29 15.41
N ASP A 171 -17.82 -47.60 16.41
CA ASP A 171 -17.65 -48.97 16.91
C ASP A 171 -18.96 -49.50 17.54
N ALA A 172 -19.68 -48.67 18.31
CA ALA A 172 -20.96 -49.04 18.90
C ALA A 172 -22.04 -49.31 17.84
N ILE A 173 -22.13 -48.45 16.81
CA ILE A 173 -23.07 -48.62 15.69
C ILE A 173 -22.73 -49.87 14.88
N SER A 174 -21.45 -50.19 14.71
CA SER A 174 -20.99 -51.37 13.96
C SER A 174 -21.26 -52.68 14.71
N ALA A 175 -21.31 -52.66 16.04
CA ALA A 175 -21.62 -53.83 16.87
C ALA A 175 -23.12 -54.20 16.88
N ASP A 176 -24.01 -53.23 16.61
CA ASP A 176 -25.47 -53.41 16.61
C ASP A 176 -26.05 -53.75 15.23
N LEU A 177 -25.22 -53.80 14.18
CA LEU A 177 -25.65 -54.22 12.85
C LEU A 177 -25.60 -55.77 12.73
N PRO A 178 -26.73 -56.45 12.50
CA PRO A 178 -26.72 -57.89 12.28
C PRO A 178 -26.02 -58.23 10.94
N VAL A 179 -25.11 -59.20 10.99
CA VAL A 179 -24.39 -59.79 9.84
C VAL A 179 -25.35 -60.49 8.88
#